data_AF-A0A6J5UTE8-F1
#
_entry.id   AF-A0A6J5UTE8-F1
#
_cell.length_a   1.000
_cell.length_b   1.000
_cell.length_c   1.000
_cell.angle_alpha   90.00
_cell.angle_beta   90.00
_cell.angle_gamma   90.00
#
_symmetry.space_group_name_H-M   'P 1'
#
loop_
_entity.id
_entity.type
_entity.pdbx_description
1 polymer ?
#
loop_
_entity_poly.entity_id
_entity_poly.type
_entity_poly.pdbx_seq_one_letter_code
_entity_poly.pdbx_strand_id
1 'polypeptide(L)'
;MCSAYSLREGMIRLLELTFRGLEVIELENFNAASSNDIASVHTRAYVLGLEKAMDQALKQGIILIEGSGPTYATVDTFQESLVAAGAGIALIDAVVQMSNSSIYRS
;
A
#
# COMPACT_ATOMS: atom_id res chain seq x y z
N MET A 1 -27.07 -37.18 -6.85
CA MET A 1 -25.83 -37.89 -7.23
C MET A 1 -25.25 -37.17 -8.44
N CYS A 2 -24.20 -36.37 -8.27
CA CYS A 2 -23.54 -35.71 -9.41
C CYS A 2 -22.13 -36.28 -9.56
N SER A 3 -21.84 -36.78 -10.76
CA SER A 3 -20.64 -37.54 -11.13
C SER A 3 -19.47 -36.61 -11.42
N ALA A 4 -18.31 -36.99 -10.91
CA ALA A 4 -17.03 -36.33 -11.14
C ALA A 4 -16.58 -36.50 -12.61
N TYR A 5 -16.11 -35.42 -13.23
CA TYR A 5 -15.24 -35.49 -14.40
C TYR A 5 -13.90 -34.84 -14.06
N SER A 6 -12.87 -35.69 -14.12
CA SER A 6 -11.46 -35.38 -13.98
C SER A 6 -10.93 -34.83 -15.31
N LEU A 7 -10.30 -33.65 -15.27
CA LEU A 7 -9.31 -33.25 -16.27
C LEU A 7 -8.06 -32.74 -15.55
N ARG A 8 -6.99 -33.52 -15.64
CA ARG A 8 -5.61 -33.06 -15.44
C ARG A 8 -5.25 -32.22 -16.66
N GLU A 9 -4.65 -31.05 -16.43
CA GLU A 9 -3.40 -30.55 -17.04
C GLU A 9 -3.26 -29.06 -16.69
N GLY A 10 -2.05 -28.64 -16.30
CA GLY A 10 -1.70 -27.24 -16.08
C GLY A 10 -1.81 -26.76 -14.63
N MET A 11 -0.75 -26.99 -13.85
CA MET A 11 -0.58 -26.42 -12.52
C MET A 11 -0.31 -24.90 -12.61
N ILE A 12 -1.35 -24.12 -12.88
CA ILE A 12 -1.43 -22.79 -12.28
C ILE A 12 -2.04 -23.05 -10.91
N ARG A 13 -1.23 -22.99 -9.86
CA ARG A 13 -1.77 -22.76 -8.52
C ARG A 13 -2.44 -21.39 -8.58
N LEU A 14 -3.70 -21.36 -8.98
CA LEU A 14 -4.65 -20.47 -8.35
C LEU A 14 -4.45 -20.75 -6.88
N LEU A 15 -3.76 -19.85 -6.18
CA LEU A 15 -3.99 -19.66 -4.77
C LEU A 15 -5.51 -19.57 -4.68
N GLU A 16 -6.16 -20.67 -4.30
CA GLU A 16 -7.47 -20.56 -3.72
C GLU A 16 -7.24 -19.68 -2.50
N LEU A 17 -7.43 -18.38 -2.70
CA LEU A 17 -7.90 -17.49 -1.67
C LEU A 17 -9.26 -18.07 -1.28
N THR A 18 -9.25 -19.18 -0.54
CA THR A 18 -10.37 -19.59 0.27
C THR A 18 -10.63 -18.38 1.14
N PHE A 19 -11.66 -17.61 0.80
CA PHE A 19 -12.09 -16.44 1.52
C PHE A 19 -12.40 -16.88 2.96
N ARG A 20 -11.46 -16.66 3.89
CA ARG A 20 -11.57 -17.11 5.28
C ARG A 20 -12.22 -16.07 6.18
N GLY A 21 -13.33 -15.50 5.72
CA GLY A 21 -14.20 -14.67 6.56
C GLY A 21 -14.24 -13.21 6.16
N LEU A 22 -15.41 -12.63 6.38
CA LEU A 22 -15.75 -11.21 6.27
C LEU A 22 -15.07 -10.37 7.38
N GLU A 23 -13.87 -10.76 7.85
CA GLU A 23 -13.19 -10.05 8.92
C GLU A 23 -12.61 -8.75 8.35
N VAL A 24 -13.40 -7.69 8.51
CA VAL A 24 -12.98 -6.33 8.19
C VAL A 24 -12.09 -5.86 9.34
N ILE A 25 -10.80 -5.73 9.05
CA ILE A 25 -9.84 -5.14 9.99
C ILE A 25 -9.92 -3.63 9.81
N GLU A 26 -10.44 -2.96 10.82
CA GLU A 26 -10.40 -1.51 10.92
C GLU A 26 -9.01 -1.09 11.44
N LEU A 27 -8.32 -0.25 10.68
CA LEU A 27 -7.04 0.32 11.09
C LEU A 27 -7.29 1.70 11.68
N GLU A 28 -7.24 1.78 13.00
CA GLU A 28 -7.31 3.04 13.73
C GLU A 28 -5.94 3.42 14.29
N ASN A 29 -5.73 4.72 14.50
CA ASN A 29 -4.56 5.26 15.21
C ASN A 29 -3.19 4.82 14.65
N PHE A 30 -3.11 4.53 13.35
CA PHE A 30 -1.83 4.25 12.69
C PHE A 30 -1.04 5.54 12.43
N ASN A 31 0.27 5.40 12.31
CA ASN A 31 1.15 6.52 11.98
C ASN A 31 1.25 6.69 10.47
N ALA A 32 1.29 7.94 9.99
CA ALA A 32 1.73 8.23 8.64
C ALA A 32 3.17 7.71 8.43
N ALA A 33 3.48 7.32 7.19
CA ALA A 33 4.83 6.93 6.82
C ALA A 33 5.80 8.12 7.02
N SER A 34 6.99 7.84 7.52
CA SER A 34 8.06 8.82 7.57
C SER A 34 8.72 8.99 6.20
N SER A 35 9.42 10.12 6.00
CA SER A 35 10.23 10.32 4.79
C SER A 35 11.31 9.25 4.62
N ASN A 36 11.80 8.66 5.72
CA ASN A 36 12.75 7.55 5.67
C ASN A 36 12.08 6.25 5.19
N ASP A 37 10.83 6.00 5.57
CA ASP A 37 10.07 4.84 5.08
C ASP A 37 9.88 4.94 3.56
N ILE A 38 9.54 6.12 3.05
CA ILE A 38 9.46 6.36 1.60
C ILE A 38 10.83 6.25 0.93
N ALA A 39 11.89 6.75 1.56
CA ALA A 39 13.26 6.66 1.05
C ALA A 39 13.85 5.24 1.06
N SER A 40 13.15 4.25 1.63
CA SER A 40 13.54 2.84 1.55
C SER A 40 13.31 2.24 0.15
N VAL A 41 12.37 2.80 -0.61
CA VAL A 41 12.00 2.36 -1.97
C VAL A 41 12.23 3.44 -3.03
N HIS A 42 12.35 4.71 -2.63
CA HIS A 42 12.64 5.84 -3.51
C HIS A 42 13.95 6.53 -3.13
N THR A 43 14.56 7.24 -4.07
CA THR A 43 15.75 8.04 -3.77
C THR A 43 15.40 9.22 -2.85
N ARG A 44 16.31 9.61 -1.95
CA ARG A 44 16.11 10.81 -1.12
C ARG A 44 15.90 12.08 -1.97
N ALA A 45 16.56 12.15 -3.13
CA ALA A 45 16.39 13.25 -4.07
C ALA A 45 14.96 13.33 -4.63
N TYR A 46 14.33 12.18 -4.90
CA TYR A 46 12.92 12.13 -5.30
C TYR A 46 11.99 12.63 -4.20
N VAL A 47 12.18 12.16 -2.96
CA VAL A 47 11.38 12.60 -1.80
C VAL A 47 11.49 14.11 -1.57
N LEU A 48 12.71 14.66 -1.58
CA LEU A 48 12.95 16.12 -1.49
C LEU A 48 12.33 16.87 -2.68
N GLY A 49 12.28 16.25 -3.87
CA GLY A 49 11.63 16.81 -5.04
C GLY A 49 10.13 16.95 -4.87
N LEU A 50 9.48 15.95 -4.25
CA LEU A 50 8.05 16.00 -3.93
C LEU A 50 7.73 17.10 -2.93
N GLU A 51 8.53 17.25 -1.86
CA GLU A 51 8.35 18.34 -0.89
C GLU A 51 8.38 19.71 -1.57
N LYS A 52 9.38 19.93 -2.45
CA LYS A 52 9.49 21.18 -3.24
C LYS A 52 8.34 21.35 -4.23
N ALA A 53 7.80 20.27 -4.77
CA ALA A 53 6.64 20.33 -5.64
C ALA A 53 5.40 20.81 -4.87
N MET A 54 5.21 20.38 -3.62
CA MET A 54 4.11 20.88 -2.78
C MET A 54 4.23 22.38 -2.50
N ASP A 55 5.45 22.89 -2.31
CA ASP A 55 5.69 24.34 -2.20
C ASP A 55 5.27 25.13 -3.45
N GLN A 56 5.35 24.50 -4.63
CA GLN A 56 4.87 25.08 -5.88
C GLN A 56 3.35 25.01 -5.96
N ALA A 57 2.75 23.87 -5.58
CA ALA A 57 1.31 23.70 -5.51
C ALA A 57 0.65 24.67 -4.53
N LEU A 58 1.30 25.04 -3.42
CA LEU A 58 0.81 26.08 -2.52
C LEU A 58 0.56 27.42 -3.23
N LYS A 59 1.33 27.73 -4.27
CA LYS A 59 1.21 28.99 -5.04
C LYS A 59 0.28 28.87 -6.24
N GLN A 60 0.21 27.69 -6.86
CA GLN A 60 -0.46 27.46 -8.15
C GLN A 60 -1.78 26.69 -8.01
N GLY A 61 -2.08 26.15 -6.83
CA GLY A 61 -3.20 25.25 -6.57
C GLY A 61 -2.86 23.83 -7.00
N ILE A 62 -3.07 23.53 -8.29
CA ILE A 62 -2.81 22.21 -8.88
C ILE A 62 -1.62 22.33 -9.82
N ILE A 63 -0.64 21.44 -9.66
CA ILE A 63 0.53 21.34 -10.54
C ILE A 63 0.56 20.00 -11.26
N LEU A 64 1.21 19.97 -12.43
CA LEU A 64 1.56 18.74 -13.14
C LEU A 64 2.99 18.34 -12.76
N ILE A 65 3.19 17.09 -12.36
CA ILE A 65 4.51 16.54 -12.06
C ILE A 65 5.11 15.96 -13.34
N GLU A 66 5.97 16.75 -13.99
CA GLU A 66 6.66 16.36 -15.23
C GLU A 66 7.52 15.10 -15.06
N GLY A 67 7.60 14.28 -16.10
CA GLY A 67 8.42 13.06 -16.12
C GLY A 67 7.84 11.88 -15.32
N SER A 68 6.63 12.01 -14.75
CA SER A 68 5.94 10.95 -14.00
C SER A 68 4.69 10.40 -14.70
N GLY A 69 4.42 10.84 -15.93
CA GLY A 69 3.13 10.61 -16.60
C GLY A 69 2.09 11.67 -16.22
N PRO A 70 0.78 11.44 -16.48
CA PRO A 70 -0.28 12.39 -16.16
C PRO A 70 -0.58 12.42 -14.66
N THR A 71 0.35 12.97 -13.87
CA THR A 71 0.26 13.04 -12.41
C THR A 71 0.09 14.48 -11.96
N TYR A 72 -1.01 14.75 -11.25
CA TYR A 72 -1.29 16.06 -10.68
C TYR A 72 -1.10 16.04 -9.17
N ALA A 73 -0.71 17.18 -8.61
CA ALA A 73 -0.57 17.36 -7.18
C ALA A 73 -1.15 18.69 -6.70
N THR A 74 -1.70 18.66 -5.51
CA THR A 74 -2.11 19.81 -4.69
C THR A 74 -1.12 19.99 -3.54
N VAL A 75 -1.30 21.05 -2.73
CA VAL A 75 -0.48 21.30 -1.54
C VAL A 75 -0.47 20.11 -0.56
N ASP A 76 -1.56 19.37 -0.45
CA ASP A 76 -1.71 18.29 0.54
C ASP A 76 -1.35 16.91 -0.01
N THR A 77 -1.14 16.76 -1.33
CA THR A 77 -1.00 15.45 -1.98
C THR A 77 0.13 14.61 -1.39
N PHE A 78 1.28 15.22 -1.10
CA PHE A 78 2.40 14.47 -0.51
C PHE A 78 2.07 14.02 0.92
N GLN A 79 1.47 14.88 1.73
CA GLN A 79 1.08 14.55 3.10
C GLN A 79 0.01 13.45 3.14
N GLU A 80 -1.01 13.54 2.29
CA GLU A 80 -2.04 12.51 2.14
C GLU A 80 -1.44 11.18 1.66
N SER A 81 -0.44 11.23 0.78
CA SER A 81 0.30 10.05 0.34
C SER A 81 1.09 9.40 1.47
N LEU A 82 1.66 10.18 2.40
CA LEU A 82 2.32 9.64 3.60
C LEU A 82 1.32 8.93 4.52
N VAL A 83 0.12 9.48 4.69
CA VAL A 83 -0.95 8.82 5.45
C VAL A 83 -1.36 7.50 4.78
N ALA A 84 -1.59 7.50 3.46
CA ALA A 84 -1.94 6.29 2.71
C ALA A 84 -0.85 5.21 2.79
N ALA A 85 0.42 5.60 2.65
CA ALA A 85 1.55 4.69 2.80
C ALA A 85 1.65 4.13 4.24
N GLY A 86 1.46 4.98 5.25
CA GLY A 86 1.45 4.57 6.65
C GLY A 86 0.34 3.56 6.97
N ALA A 87 -0.85 3.75 6.42
CA ALA A 87 -1.95 2.79 6.53
C ALA A 87 -1.57 1.43 5.93
N GLY A 88 -0.92 1.44 4.76
CA GLY A 88 -0.43 0.23 4.11
C GLY A 88 0.62 -0.52 4.95
N ILE A 89 1.55 0.21 5.56
CA ILE A 89 2.55 -0.37 6.48
C ILE A 89 1.87 -1.00 7.70
N ALA A 90 0.95 -0.27 8.34
CA ALA A 90 0.23 -0.76 9.52
C ALA A 90 -0.60 -2.02 9.23
N LEU A 91 -1.21 -2.10 8.04
CA LEU A 91 -1.90 -3.31 7.60
C LEU A 91 -0.96 -4.52 7.53
N ILE A 92 0.22 -4.33 6.93
CA ILE A 92 1.21 -5.40 6.79
C ILE A 92 1.71 -5.84 8.17
N ASP A 93 2.01 -4.91 9.07
CA ASP A 93 2.46 -5.21 10.43
C ASP A 93 1.41 -6.05 11.19
N ALA A 94 0.13 -5.69 11.08
CA ALA A 94 -0.96 -6.47 11.67
C ALA A 94 -1.01 -7.90 11.12
N VAL A 95 -0.91 -8.07 9.79
CA VAL A 95 -0.89 -9.39 9.14
C VAL A 95 0.31 -10.24 9.60
N VAL A 96 1.50 -9.64 9.65
CA VAL A 96 2.72 -10.33 10.09
C VAL A 96 2.62 -10.74 11.56
N GLN A 97 2.11 -9.86 12.43
CA GLN A 97 1.90 -10.16 13.84
C GLN A 97 0.91 -11.31 14.04
N MET A 98 -0.23 -11.29 13.33
CA MET A 98 -1.23 -12.36 13.39
C MET A 98 -0.65 -13.69 12.88
N SER A 99 0.07 -13.66 11.76
CA SER A 99 0.72 -14.84 11.19
C SER A 99 1.70 -15.48 12.17
N ASN A 100 2.60 -14.68 12.76
CA ASN A 100 3.57 -15.17 13.75
C ASN A 100 2.87 -15.75 14.98
N SER A 101 1.82 -15.09 15.48
CA SER A 101 1.06 -15.59 16.63
C SER A 101 0.34 -16.93 16.35
N SER A 102 -0.06 -17.18 15.10
CA SER A 102 -0.67 -18.45 14.69
C SER A 102 0.33 -19.61 14.68
N ILE A 103 1.58 -19.35 14.29
CA ILE A 103 2.66 -20.35 14.26
C ILE A 103 3.03 -20.82 15.68
N TYR A 104 2.96 -19.94 16.68
CA TYR A 104 3.21 -20.29 18.08
C TYR A 104 1.99 -20.91 18.80
N ARG A 105 0.84 -21.04 18.12
CA ARG A 105 -0.38 -21.67 18.65
C ARG A 105 -0.64 -23.07 18.06
N SER A 106 0.24 -23.57 17.18
CA SER A 106 0.17 -24.89 16.54
C SER A 106 1.25 -25.84 17.03
#